data_AF-A0A956CLR8-F1
#
_entry.id   AF-A0A956CLR8-F1
#
_cell.length_a   1.000
_cell.length_b   1.000
_cell.length_c   1.000
_cell.angle_alpha   90.00
_cell.angle_beta   90.00
_cell.angle_gamma   90.00
#
_symmetry.space_group_name_H-M   'P 1'
#
loop_
_entity.id
_entity.type
_entity.pdbx_description
1 polymer ?
#
loop_
_entity_poly.entity_id
_entity_poly.type
_entity_poly.pdbx_seq_one_letter_code
_entity_poly.pdbx_strand_id
1 'polypeptide(L)'
;RTSRAARVLDAFIATHSDAIRVRARTVTLRHRGTHHDLALMFHELNEAWFESKVDARITWGAVPAKKRRRSIRLGTYAEREHLIRIHPALDQAWVPDYVVRTVVHHEMLHAALPAVIVGDRKIFHTREFRRRERAFPEFERATAWEDANIDRLLRGISR
;
A
#
# COMPACT_ATOMS: atom_id res chain seq x y z
N ARG A 1 6.63 15.05 22.42
CA ARG A 1 5.97 13.81 22.87
C ARG A 1 5.31 13.18 21.65
N THR A 2 6.05 12.32 20.96
CA THR A 2 5.65 11.74 19.67
C THR A 2 4.88 10.46 19.97
N SER A 3 3.59 10.42 19.67
CA SER A 3 2.77 9.23 19.83
C SER A 3 3.38 8.08 19.02
N ARG A 4 3.21 6.87 19.56
CA ARG A 4 3.77 5.60 19.09
C ARG A 4 3.28 5.16 17.69
N ALA A 5 2.55 6.04 17.02
CA ALA A 5 1.88 5.96 15.73
C ALA A 5 2.74 6.30 14.50
N ALA A 6 3.78 7.13 14.69
CA ALA A 6 4.60 7.63 13.59
C ALA A 6 5.74 6.67 13.18
N ARG A 7 5.66 5.39 13.55
CA ARG A 7 6.73 4.40 13.33
C ARG A 7 6.20 3.04 12.91
N VAL A 8 5.85 2.94 11.63
CA VAL A 8 6.29 1.81 10.81
C VAL A 8 6.92 2.39 9.53
N LEU A 9 7.99 3.16 9.72
CA LEU A 9 8.92 3.49 8.65
C LEU A 9 9.86 2.30 8.46
N ASP A 10 9.90 1.80 7.22
CA ASP A 10 10.96 0.99 6.61
C ASP A 10 11.79 0.10 7.54
N ALA A 11 11.35 -1.15 7.68
CA ALA A 11 12.27 -2.26 7.83
C ALA A 11 12.20 -3.11 6.55
N PHE A 12 13.13 -2.82 5.64
CA PHE A 12 13.62 -3.70 4.57
C PHE A 12 12.87 -3.72 3.23
N ILE A 13 13.12 -2.70 2.39
CA ILE A 13 13.26 -2.89 0.93
C ILE A 13 14.62 -2.34 0.52
N ALA A 14 15.68 -3.01 0.97
CA ALA A 14 17.02 -2.81 0.45
C ALA A 14 17.88 -4.03 0.80
N THR A 15 17.61 -5.17 0.15
CA THR A 15 18.63 -6.11 -0.37
C THR A 15 17.92 -7.38 -0.90
N HIS A 16 18.21 -7.72 -2.16
CA HIS A 16 17.74 -8.87 -2.96
C HIS A 16 16.43 -8.70 -3.77
N SER A 17 16.49 -7.88 -4.81
CA SER A 17 15.83 -8.25 -6.08
C SER A 17 16.80 -8.18 -7.27
N ASP A 18 18.08 -8.42 -7.01
CA ASP A 18 19.03 -8.83 -8.02
C ASP A 18 19.09 -10.36 -8.05
N ALA A 19 18.95 -10.90 -9.26
CA ALA A 19 18.99 -12.31 -9.64
C ALA A 19 17.76 -13.18 -9.30
N ILE A 20 16.58 -12.84 -9.84
CA ILE A 20 15.70 -13.89 -10.37
C ILE A 20 15.20 -13.44 -11.75
N ARG A 21 15.58 -14.19 -12.79
CA ARG A 21 15.00 -14.10 -14.13
C ARG A 21 13.57 -14.64 -14.05
N VAL A 22 12.63 -13.84 -13.53
CA VAL A 22 11.23 -14.24 -13.43
C VAL A 22 10.61 -14.08 -14.82
N ARG A 23 10.40 -15.21 -15.50
CA ARG A 23 9.48 -15.32 -16.64
C ARG A 23 8.22 -14.52 -16.30
N ALA A 24 7.81 -13.57 -17.15
CA ALA A 24 6.64 -12.73 -16.91
C ALA A 24 5.45 -13.62 -16.54
N ARG A 25 5.14 -13.69 -15.23
CA ARG A 25 4.05 -14.51 -14.72
C ARG A 25 2.80 -13.70 -14.96
N THR A 26 1.88 -14.21 -15.78
CA THR A 26 0.58 -13.57 -16.00
C THR A 26 -0.08 -13.32 -14.66
N VAL A 27 -0.21 -12.05 -14.28
CA VAL A 27 -0.89 -11.65 -13.05
C VAL A 27 -2.39 -11.62 -13.35
N THR A 28 -3.15 -12.55 -12.78
CA THR A 28 -4.61 -12.45 -12.75
C THR A 28 -4.99 -11.33 -11.80
N LEU A 29 -5.54 -10.24 -12.34
CA LEU A 29 -5.99 -9.11 -11.54
C LEU A 29 -7.30 -9.44 -10.82
N ARG A 30 -7.35 -9.17 -9.52
CA ARG A 30 -8.55 -9.28 -8.68
C ARG A 30 -8.84 -7.91 -8.10
N HIS A 31 -9.70 -7.17 -8.76
CA HIS A 31 -10.06 -5.80 -8.37
C HIS A 31 -11.12 -5.75 -7.26
N ARG A 32 -12.13 -6.63 -7.36
CA ARG A 32 -13.24 -6.71 -6.40
C ARG A 32 -12.90 -7.66 -5.26
N GLY A 33 -12.93 -7.10 -4.06
CA GLY A 33 -12.96 -7.85 -2.82
C GLY A 33 -14.39 -8.22 -2.46
N THR A 34 -14.57 -8.78 -1.27
CA THR A 34 -15.87 -9.08 -0.66
C THR A 34 -16.53 -7.80 -0.15
N HIS A 35 -15.73 -6.84 0.33
CA HIS A 35 -16.20 -5.62 0.99
C HIS A 35 -15.77 -4.35 0.28
N HIS A 36 -14.66 -4.35 -0.45
CA HIS A 36 -14.15 -3.15 -1.13
C HIS A 36 -13.81 -3.41 -2.61
N ASP A 37 -14.05 -2.40 -3.46
CA ASP A 37 -13.70 -2.40 -4.87
C ASP A 37 -12.46 -1.52 -5.11
N LEU A 38 -11.31 -2.15 -5.35
CA LEU A 38 -10.06 -1.44 -5.57
C LEU A 38 -10.03 -0.67 -6.89
N ALA A 39 -10.74 -1.15 -7.92
CA ALA A 39 -10.75 -0.45 -9.21
C ALA A 39 -11.50 0.87 -9.08
N LEU A 40 -12.64 0.88 -8.37
CA LEU A 40 -13.38 2.10 -8.09
C LEU A 40 -12.54 3.11 -7.29
N MET A 41 -11.96 2.66 -6.17
CA MET A 41 -11.11 3.52 -5.33
C MET A 41 -9.91 4.08 -6.10
N PHE A 42 -9.23 3.25 -6.88
CA PHE A 42 -8.10 3.68 -7.69
C PHE A 42 -8.51 4.74 -8.72
N HIS A 43 -9.62 4.53 -9.44
CA HIS A 43 -10.10 5.47 -10.45
C HIS A 43 -10.42 6.84 -9.83
N GLU A 44 -11.24 6.86 -8.78
CA GLU A 44 -11.62 8.10 -8.09
C GLU A 44 -10.41 8.85 -7.54
N LEU A 45 -9.45 8.13 -6.95
CA LEU A 45 -8.22 8.72 -6.44
C LEU A 45 -7.34 9.27 -7.57
N ASN A 46 -7.21 8.53 -8.68
CA ASN A 46 -6.37 8.93 -9.81
C ASN A 46 -6.86 10.23 -10.44
N GLU A 47 -8.18 10.33 -10.61
CA GLU A 47 -8.84 11.54 -11.10
C GLU A 47 -8.62 12.72 -10.14
N ALA A 48 -8.95 12.55 -8.85
CA ALA A 48 -8.95 13.64 -7.88
C ALA A 48 -7.55 14.12 -7.46
N TRP A 49 -6.55 13.23 -7.39
CA TRP A 49 -5.25 13.53 -6.77
C TRP A 49 -4.06 13.47 -7.73
N PHE A 50 -4.23 12.84 -8.89
CA PHE A 50 -3.12 12.55 -9.80
C PHE A 50 -3.36 13.01 -11.23
N GLU A 51 -4.42 13.80 -11.49
CA GLU A 51 -4.78 14.27 -12.82
C GLU A 51 -4.91 13.12 -13.83
N SER A 52 -5.35 11.94 -13.37
CA SER A 52 -5.40 10.70 -14.15
C SER A 52 -4.07 10.22 -14.74
N LYS A 53 -2.93 10.67 -14.19
CA LYS A 53 -1.58 10.34 -14.73
C LYS A 53 -0.97 9.07 -14.17
N VAL A 54 -1.53 8.46 -13.10
CA VAL A 54 -1.00 7.20 -12.60
C VAL A 54 -1.46 6.06 -13.50
N ASP A 55 -0.54 5.55 -14.32
CA ASP A 55 -0.72 4.35 -15.13
C ASP A 55 -0.17 3.14 -14.36
N ALA A 56 -1.00 2.61 -13.45
CA ALA A 56 -0.72 1.40 -12.70
C ALA A 56 -1.96 0.52 -12.62
N ARG A 57 -1.76 -0.80 -12.71
CA ARG A 57 -2.79 -1.79 -12.41
C ARG A 57 -2.88 -1.96 -10.89
N ILE A 58 -4.06 -2.28 -10.38
CA ILE A 58 -4.27 -2.54 -8.95
C ILE A 58 -4.90 -3.92 -8.74
N THR A 59 -4.52 -4.63 -7.69
CA THR A 59 -5.12 -5.93 -7.35
C THR A 59 -5.05 -6.21 -5.86
N TRP A 60 -5.98 -7.02 -5.37
CA TRP A 60 -5.80 -7.73 -4.11
C TRP A 60 -4.63 -8.71 -4.22
N GLY A 61 -3.81 -8.75 -3.18
CA GLY A 61 -2.77 -9.75 -3.01
C GLY A 61 -3.34 -11.14 -2.72
N ALA A 62 -2.51 -12.17 -2.84
CA ALA A 62 -2.91 -13.53 -2.47
C ALA A 62 -3.14 -13.64 -0.96
N VAL A 63 -4.19 -14.36 -0.55
CA VAL A 63 -4.44 -14.68 0.86
C VAL A 63 -3.28 -15.55 1.36
N PRO A 64 -2.49 -15.06 2.34
CA PRO A 64 -1.36 -15.81 2.83
C PRO A 64 -1.80 -16.99 3.72
N ALA A 65 -0.96 -18.01 3.81
CA ALA A 65 -1.14 -19.10 4.77
C ALA A 65 -1.20 -18.55 6.22
N LYS A 66 -2.02 -19.18 7.08
CA LYS A 66 -2.17 -18.82 8.49
C LYS A 66 -0.82 -18.96 9.21
N LYS A 67 -0.14 -17.83 9.42
CA LYS A 67 1.09 -17.74 10.20
C LYS A 67 0.99 -16.53 11.11
N ARG A 68 1.39 -16.68 12.37
CA ARG A 68 1.52 -15.55 13.30
C ARG A 68 2.62 -14.62 12.79
N ARG A 69 2.28 -13.35 12.57
CA ARG A 69 3.20 -12.32 12.09
C ARG A 69 3.38 -11.24 13.15
N ARG A 70 4.56 -10.64 13.19
CA ARG A 70 4.86 -9.48 14.05
C ARG A 70 4.64 -8.14 13.34
N SER A 71 4.52 -8.17 12.02
CA SER A 71 4.27 -7.02 11.17
C SER A 71 3.49 -7.44 9.92
N ILE A 72 2.83 -6.47 9.28
CA ILE A 72 2.08 -6.65 8.05
C ILE A 72 2.37 -5.46 7.14
N ARG A 73 2.58 -5.73 5.86
CA ARG A 73 2.63 -4.69 4.84
C ARG A 73 1.26 -4.62 4.17
N LEU A 74 0.62 -3.46 4.25
CA LEU A 74 -0.76 -3.26 3.81
C LEU A 74 -0.90 -3.01 2.30
N GLY A 75 0.13 -2.47 1.67
CA GLY A 75 0.21 -2.26 0.22
C GLY A 75 1.63 -2.43 -0.30
N THR A 76 1.78 -2.57 -1.62
CA THR A 76 3.06 -2.44 -2.33
C THR A 76 2.85 -1.96 -3.76
N TYR A 77 3.76 -1.14 -4.26
CA TYR A 77 3.91 -0.83 -5.66
C TYR A 77 5.16 -1.51 -6.25
N ALA A 78 4.99 -2.22 -7.37
CA ALA A 78 6.06 -2.85 -8.13
C ALA A 78 6.37 -2.04 -9.40
N GLU A 79 7.44 -1.23 -9.34
CA GLU A 79 7.86 -0.31 -10.41
C GLU A 79 8.00 -0.99 -11.78
N ARG A 80 8.64 -2.16 -11.85
CA ARG A 80 8.83 -2.90 -13.13
C ARG A 80 7.54 -3.41 -13.75
N GLU A 81 6.50 -3.65 -12.95
CA GLU A 81 5.25 -4.27 -13.40
C GLU A 81 4.09 -3.27 -13.52
N HIS A 82 4.32 -2.02 -13.10
CA HIS A 82 3.29 -1.00 -12.92
C HIS A 82 2.09 -1.57 -12.16
N LEU A 83 2.34 -2.16 -10.99
CA LEU A 83 1.35 -2.95 -10.27
C LEU A 83 1.31 -2.63 -8.77
N ILE A 84 0.17 -2.12 -8.34
CA ILE A 84 -0.21 -1.94 -6.95
C ILE A 84 -0.87 -3.22 -6.43
N ARG A 85 -0.40 -3.72 -5.29
CA ARG A 85 -0.98 -4.88 -4.60
C ARG A 85 -1.41 -4.47 -3.20
N ILE A 86 -2.69 -4.61 -2.90
CA ILE A 86 -3.26 -4.33 -1.58
C ILE A 86 -3.42 -5.63 -0.81
N HIS A 87 -3.02 -5.66 0.46
CA HIS A 87 -3.07 -6.87 1.28
C HIS A 87 -4.53 -7.25 1.57
N PRO A 88 -4.95 -8.52 1.36
CA PRO A 88 -6.34 -8.95 1.56
C PRO A 88 -6.84 -8.88 3.01
N ALA A 89 -5.99 -8.47 3.97
CA ALA A 89 -6.42 -8.23 5.34
C ALA A 89 -7.24 -6.94 5.46
N LEU A 90 -7.16 -6.07 4.46
CA LEU A 90 -7.98 -4.88 4.36
C LEU A 90 -9.36 -5.16 3.75
N ASP A 91 -9.60 -6.33 3.15
CA ASP A 91 -10.90 -6.73 2.59
C ASP A 91 -11.79 -7.40 3.64
N GLN A 92 -12.24 -6.63 4.63
CA GLN A 92 -13.09 -7.12 5.72
C GLN A 92 -14.14 -6.07 6.09
N ALA A 93 -15.36 -6.48 6.41
CA ALA A 93 -16.48 -5.56 6.72
C ALA A 93 -16.19 -4.51 7.81
N TRP A 94 -15.27 -4.81 8.74
CA TRP A 94 -14.91 -3.92 9.85
C TRP A 94 -13.79 -2.94 9.50
N VAL A 95 -13.15 -3.09 8.33
CA VAL A 95 -12.16 -2.16 7.79
C VAL A 95 -12.92 -1.08 7.03
N PRO A 96 -12.83 0.20 7.41
CA PRO A 96 -13.53 1.26 6.69
C PRO A 96 -12.88 1.55 5.33
N ASP A 97 -13.70 1.98 4.36
CA ASP A 97 -13.24 2.42 3.02
C ASP A 97 -12.11 3.44 3.08
N TYR A 98 -12.18 4.41 3.99
CA TYR A 98 -11.15 5.45 4.09
C TYR A 98 -9.77 4.88 4.43
N VAL A 99 -9.69 3.76 5.15
CA VAL A 99 -8.41 3.10 5.44
C VAL A 99 -7.86 2.49 4.17
N VAL A 100 -8.68 1.75 3.42
CA VAL A 100 -8.28 1.14 2.15
C VAL A 100 -7.85 2.22 1.16
N ARG A 101 -8.62 3.31 1.04
CA ARG A 101 -8.29 4.48 0.21
C ARG A 101 -6.96 5.11 0.58
N THR A 102 -6.64 5.28 1.87
CA THR A 102 -5.34 5.81 2.30
C THR A 102 -4.18 4.92 1.87
N VAL A 103 -4.33 3.59 1.98
CA VAL A 103 -3.29 2.65 1.51
C VAL A 103 -3.17 2.69 -0.02
N VAL A 104 -4.28 2.71 -0.76
CA VAL A 104 -4.26 2.84 -2.23
C VAL A 104 -3.56 4.14 -2.64
N HIS A 105 -3.91 5.27 -2.02
CA HIS A 105 -3.28 6.57 -2.28
C HIS A 105 -1.77 6.54 -1.99
N HIS A 106 -1.33 5.91 -0.89
CA HIS A 106 0.10 5.74 -0.58
C HIS A 106 0.84 4.97 -1.70
N GLU A 107 0.28 3.86 -2.18
CA GLU A 107 0.90 3.09 -3.27
C GLU A 107 0.86 3.84 -4.60
N MET A 108 -0.17 4.66 -4.85
CA MET A 108 -0.22 5.54 -6.02
C MET A 108 0.83 6.66 -5.96
N LEU A 109 1.14 7.18 -4.76
CA LEU A 109 2.25 8.11 -4.58
C LEU A 109 3.59 7.46 -4.94
N HIS A 110 3.77 6.17 -4.66
CA HIS A 110 4.96 5.45 -5.11
C HIS A 110 5.07 5.32 -6.64
N ALA A 111 3.93 5.24 -7.33
CA ALA A 111 3.90 5.24 -8.79
C ALA A 111 4.13 6.65 -9.37
N ALA A 112 3.56 7.69 -8.74
CA ALA A 112 3.63 9.06 -9.21
C ALA A 112 4.96 9.77 -8.89
N LEU A 113 5.65 9.36 -7.82
CA LEU A 113 6.88 9.98 -7.34
C LEU A 113 8.01 8.95 -7.36
N PRO A 114 8.90 9.00 -8.37
CA PRO A 114 10.01 8.08 -8.44
C PRO A 114 10.94 8.29 -7.24
N ALA A 115 11.58 7.21 -6.82
CA ALA A 115 12.55 7.29 -5.74
C ALA A 115 13.79 8.08 -6.18
N VAL A 116 14.39 8.80 -5.23
CA VAL A 116 15.61 9.57 -5.47
C VAL A 116 16.82 8.76 -5.02
N ILE A 117 17.88 8.76 -5.82
CA ILE A 117 19.16 8.13 -5.46
C ILE A 117 20.04 9.19 -4.79
N VAL A 118 20.48 8.92 -3.56
CA VAL A 118 21.40 9.77 -2.80
C VAL A 118 22.60 8.91 -2.38
N GLY A 119 23.73 9.09 -3.07
CA GLY A 119 24.84 8.13 -3.01
C GLY A 119 24.37 6.74 -3.45
N ASP A 120 24.64 5.71 -2.64
CA ASP A 120 24.23 4.33 -2.93
C ASP A 120 22.83 3.97 -2.39
N ARG A 121 22.08 4.93 -1.85
CA ARG A 121 20.78 4.68 -1.22
C ARG A 121 19.64 5.20 -2.08
N LYS A 122 18.65 4.34 -2.35
CA LYS A 122 17.36 4.70 -2.98
C LYS A 122 16.37 5.15 -1.90
N ILE A 123 15.88 6.38 -2.00
CA ILE A 123 14.95 7.01 -1.06
C ILE A 123 13.58 7.12 -1.73
N PHE A 124 12.63 6.31 -1.29
CA PHE A 124 11.26 6.32 -1.82
C PHE A 124 10.39 7.39 -1.16
N HIS A 125 10.44 7.53 0.16
CA HIS A 125 9.67 8.53 0.91
C HIS A 125 10.43 9.85 1.04
N THR A 126 10.55 10.56 -0.07
CA THR A 126 11.14 11.91 -0.11
C THR A 126 10.31 12.94 0.69
N ARG A 127 10.84 14.16 0.84
CA ARG A 127 10.07 15.26 1.46
C ARG A 127 8.77 15.56 0.68
N GLU A 128 8.82 15.48 -0.65
CA GLU A 128 7.66 15.63 -1.53
C GLU A 128 6.61 14.56 -1.23
N PHE A 129 7.03 13.29 -1.19
CA PHE A 129 6.16 12.16 -0.88
C PHE A 129 5.43 12.39 0.43
N ARG A 130 6.18 12.65 1.52
CA ARG A 130 5.61 12.84 2.85
C ARG A 130 4.71 14.08 2.95
N ARG A 131 4.89 15.08 2.09
CA ARG A 131 3.99 16.24 2.03
C ARG A 131 2.66 15.84 1.39
N ARG A 132 2.70 15.17 0.23
CA ARG A 132 1.48 14.74 -0.47
C ARG A 132 0.70 13.69 0.32
N GLU A 133 1.42 12.77 0.96
CA GLU A 133 0.83 11.77 1.85
C GLU A 133 0.04 12.42 2.99
N ARG A 134 0.63 13.40 3.69
CA ARG A 134 -0.06 14.14 4.76
C ARG A 134 -1.18 15.05 4.29
N ALA A 135 -1.17 15.45 3.02
CA ALA A 135 -2.23 16.28 2.45
C ALA A 135 -3.51 15.49 2.14
N PHE A 136 -3.45 14.15 2.19
CA PHE A 136 -4.62 13.31 1.98
C PHE A 136 -5.62 13.48 3.15
N PRO A 137 -6.90 13.80 2.91
CA PRO A 137 -7.83 14.21 3.96
C PRO A 137 -8.00 13.18 5.08
N GLU A 138 -7.95 11.90 4.74
CA GLU A 138 -8.14 10.81 5.69
C GLU A 138 -6.84 10.29 6.29
N PHE A 139 -5.69 10.91 6.00
CA PHE A 139 -4.37 10.44 6.45
C PHE A 139 -4.30 10.28 7.97
N GLU A 140 -4.63 11.33 8.73
CA GLU A 140 -4.54 11.30 10.20
C GLU A 140 -5.55 10.31 10.80
N ARG A 141 -6.77 10.30 10.26
CA ARG A 141 -7.84 9.39 10.70
C ARG A 141 -7.50 7.92 10.43
N ALA A 142 -6.92 7.62 9.27
CA ALA A 142 -6.46 6.28 8.91
C ALA A 142 -5.29 5.84 9.78
N THR A 143 -4.31 6.72 10.01
CA THR A 143 -3.17 6.44 10.90
C THR A 143 -3.64 6.04 12.30
N ALA A 144 -4.52 6.85 12.90
CA ALA A 144 -5.07 6.57 14.23
C ALA A 144 -5.88 5.27 14.27
N TRP A 145 -6.64 4.97 13.21
CA TRP A 145 -7.36 3.72 13.08
C TRP A 145 -6.42 2.51 12.97
N GLU A 146 -5.35 2.62 12.18
CA GLU A 146 -4.36 1.55 12.01
C GLU A 146 -3.69 1.21 13.33
N ASP A 147 -3.25 2.21 14.10
CA ASP A 147 -2.65 2.00 15.43
C ASP A 147 -3.58 1.25 16.39
N ALA A 148 -4.86 1.61 16.37
CA ALA A 148 -5.86 0.98 17.23
C ALA A 148 -6.22 -0.45 16.80
N ASN A 149 -5.96 -0.82 15.54
CA ASN A 149 -6.47 -2.06 14.95
C ASN A 149 -5.38 -3.00 14.40
N ILE A 150 -4.10 -2.63 14.47
CA ILE A 150 -3.00 -3.40 13.87
C ILE A 150 -2.94 -4.84 14.36
N ASP A 151 -3.19 -5.08 15.65
CA ASP A 151 -3.22 -6.43 16.22
C ASP A 151 -4.33 -7.29 15.62
N ARG A 152 -5.48 -6.69 15.28
CA ARG A 152 -6.59 -7.38 14.62
C ARG A 152 -6.23 -7.76 13.19
N LEU A 153 -5.53 -6.87 12.46
CA LEU A 153 -5.00 -7.15 11.12
C LEU A 153 -3.95 -8.27 11.16
N LEU A 154 -3.10 -8.30 12.19
CA LEU A 154 -2.04 -9.32 12.37
C LEU A 154 -2.57 -10.71 12.72
N ARG A 155 -3.70 -10.80 13.44
CA ARG A 155 -4.40 -12.07 13.72
C ARG A 155 -4.96 -12.73 12.44
N GLY A 156 -5.02 -11.97 11.35
CA GLY A 156 -5.28 -12.46 10.00
C GLY A 156 -6.75 -12.55 9.65
N ILE A 157 -6.99 -12.98 8.41
CA ILE A 157 -8.33 -13.18 7.84
C ILE A 157 -8.92 -14.43 8.50
N SER A 158 -9.93 -14.24 9.35
CA SER A 158 -10.80 -15.35 9.74
C SER A 158 -11.78 -15.58 8.59
N ARG A 159 -11.76 -16.79 8.02
CA ARG A 159 -12.84 -17.23 7.13
C ARG A 159 -14.10 -17.46 7.95
#